data_AF-A0A933XI39-F1
#
_entry.id   AF-A0A933XI39-F1
#
_cell.length_a   1.000
_cell.length_b   1.000
_cell.length_c   1.000
_cell.angle_alpha   90.00
_cell.angle_beta   90.00
_cell.angle_gamma   90.00
#
_symmetry.space_group_name_H-M   'P 1'
#
loop_
_entity.id
_entity.type
_entity.pdbx_description
1 polymer ?
#
loop_
_entity_poly.entity_id
_entity_poly.type
_entity_poly.pdbx_seq_one_letter_code
_entity_poly.pdbx_strand_id
1 'polypeptide(L)' 'MPDTLKDKIRDLERKAILVALEECDWIQAKAARKLGITERMIGYKIKKYGIRKEAIEELRVESQELRVDNRM' A
#
# COMPACT_ATOMS: atom_id res chain seq x y z
N MET A 1 13.95 8.57 6.56
CA MET A 1 13.96 8.76 5.10
C MET A 1 14.30 7.41 4.47
N PRO A 2 13.68 6.97 3.35
CA PRO A 2 14.15 5.78 2.65
C PRO A 2 15.49 6.10 1.99
N ASP A 3 16.57 5.54 2.54
CA ASP A 3 17.94 5.90 2.19
C ASP A 3 18.41 5.28 0.86
N THR A 4 17.63 4.35 0.28
CA THR A 4 17.97 3.65 -0.97
C THR A 4 16.81 3.51 -1.96
N LEU A 5 17.12 3.31 -3.25
CA LEU A 5 16.12 2.98 -4.28
C LEU A 5 15.29 1.73 -3.91
N LYS A 6 15.94 0.75 -3.27
CA LYS A 6 15.30 -0.49 -2.85
C LYS A 6 14.20 -0.24 -1.81
N ASP A 7 14.40 0.72 -0.92
CA ASP A 7 13.40 1.09 0.08
C ASP A 7 12.25 1.88 -0.56
N LYS A 8 12.54 2.79 -1.51
CA LYS A 8 11.50 3.48 -2.28
C LYS A 8 10.58 2.52 -3.05
N ILE A 9 11.16 1.51 -3.71
CA ILE A 9 10.37 0.48 -4.41
C ILE A 9 9.54 -0.33 -3.41
N ARG A 10 10.09 -0.65 -2.23
CA ARG A 10 9.35 -1.35 -1.17
C ARG A 10 8.14 -0.55 -0.72
N ASP A 11 8.31 0.75 -0.51
CA ASP A 11 7.23 1.63 -0.05
C ASP A 11 6.15 1.79 -1.10
N LEU A 12 6.52 2.00 -2.37
CA LEU A 12 5.58 2.07 -3.48
C LEU A 12 4.78 0.77 -3.61
N GLU A 13 5.46 -0.38 -3.55
CA GLU A 13 4.81 -1.69 -3.61
C GLU A 13 3.85 -1.91 -2.43
N ARG A 14 4.28 -1.55 -1.21
CA ARG A 14 3.43 -1.62 -0.01
C ARG A 14 2.18 -0.76 -0.15
N LYS A 15 2.33 0.49 -0.61
CA LYS A 15 1.22 1.43 -0.82
C LYS A 15 0.24 0.90 -1.87
N ALA A 16 0.74 0.37 -2.99
CA ALA A 16 -0.10 -0.21 -4.04
C ALA A 16 -0.94 -1.41 -3.52
N ILE A 17 -0.33 -2.27 -2.70
CA ILE A 17 -1.05 -3.41 -2.10
C ILE A 17 -2.12 -2.94 -1.12
N LEU A 18 -1.83 -1.96 -0.28
CA LEU A 18 -2.79 -1.40 0.68
C LEU A 18 -4.02 -0.83 -0.02
N VAL A 19 -3.81 0.01 -1.05
CA VAL A 19 -4.92 0.60 -1.84
C VAL A 19 -5.75 -0.49 -2.52
N ALA A 20 -5.11 -1.46 -3.17
CA ALA A 20 -5.84 -2.53 -3.84
C ALA A 20 -6.63 -3.42 -2.87
N LEU A 21 -6.12 -3.66 -1.65
CA LEU A 21 -6.84 -4.36 -0.60
C LEU A 21 -8.06 -3.56 -0.14
N GLU A 22 -7.91 -2.25 0.06
CA GLU A 22 -9.00 -1.36 0.47
C GLU A 22 -10.15 -1.34 -0.54
N GLU A 23 -9.83 -1.12 -1.82
CA GLU A 23 -10.81 -1.08 -2.92
C GLU A 23 -11.49 -2.42 -3.17
N CYS A 24 -10.94 -3.52 -2.64
CA CYS A 24 -11.43 -4.88 -2.83
C CYS A 24 -12.00 -5.50 -1.54
N ASP A 25 -12.40 -4.69 -0.56
CA ASP A 25 -12.96 -5.13 0.73
C ASP A 25 -12.06 -6.13 1.47
N TRP A 26 -10.73 -5.96 1.34
CA TRP A 26 -9.70 -6.82 1.93
C TRP A 26 -9.69 -8.26 1.41
N ILE A 27 -10.34 -8.53 0.28
CA ILE A 27 -10.31 -9.85 -0.37
C ILE A 27 -9.02 -9.99 -1.18
N GLN A 28 -8.05 -10.75 -0.66
CA GLN A 28 -6.71 -10.90 -1.27
C GLN A 28 -6.77 -11.36 -2.74
N ALA A 29 -7.63 -12.33 -3.07
CA ALA A 29 -7.78 -12.81 -4.45
C ALA A 29 -8.25 -11.70 -5.42
N LYS A 30 -9.14 -10.79 -4.98
CA LYS A 30 -9.60 -9.66 -5.79
C LYS A 30 -8.49 -8.62 -5.95
N ALA A 31 -7.81 -8.28 -4.86
CA ALA A 31 -6.70 -7.33 -4.88
C ALA A 31 -5.53 -7.83 -5.74
N ALA A 32 -5.19 -9.12 -5.66
CA ALA A 32 -4.16 -9.75 -6.49
C ALA A 32 -4.49 -9.65 -7.98
N ARG A 33 -5.74 -9.98 -8.37
CA ARG A 33 -6.22 -9.82 -9.75
C ARG A 33 -6.14 -8.37 -10.21
N LYS A 34 -6.54 -7.42 -9.35
CA LYS A 34 -6.46 -5.98 -9.67
C LYS A 34 -5.02 -5.52 -9.92
N LEU A 35 -4.06 -6.05 -9.16
CA LEU A 35 -2.63 -5.76 -9.30
C LEU A 35 -1.93 -6.57 -10.40
N GLY A 36 -2.64 -7.48 -11.08
CA GLY A 36 -2.04 -8.34 -12.12
C GLY A 36 -1.04 -9.37 -11.57
N ILE A 37 -1.16 -9.78 -10.31
CA ILE A 37 -0.30 -10.78 -9.67
C ILE A 37 -1.10 -11.98 -9.16
N THR A 38 -0.39 -13.06 -8.80
CA THR A 38 -1.04 -14.23 -8.20
C THR A 38 -1.41 -13.96 -6.74
N GLU A 39 -2.46 -14.65 -6.27
CA GLU A 39 -2.87 -14.60 -4.86
C GLU A 39 -1.74 -15.03 -3.90
N ARG A 40 -0.92 -16.00 -4.32
CA ARG A 40 0.27 -16.40 -3.57
C ARG A 40 1.26 -15.25 -3.39
N MET A 41 1.50 -14.49 -4.48
CA MET A 41 2.45 -13.37 -4.48
C MET A 41 1.98 -12.24 -3.57
N ILE A 42 0.69 -11.86 -3.62
CA ILE A 42 0.17 -10.83 -2.72
C ILE A 42 0.24 -11.31 -1.26
N GLY A 43 -0.07 -12.58 -0.99
CA GLY A 43 0.01 -13.16 0.35
C GLY A 43 1.42 -13.09 0.95
N TYR A 44 2.45 -13.38 0.14
CA TYR A 44 3.85 -13.22 0.58
C TYR A 44 4.21 -11.76 0.86
N LYS A 45 3.76 -10.82 0.01
CA LYS A 45 4.05 -9.39 0.19
C LYS A 45 3.34 -8.80 1.40
N ILE A 46 2.08 -9.19 1.66
CA ILE A 46 1.33 -8.82 2.87
C ILE A 46 2.11 -9.22 4.12
N LYS A 47 2.58 -10.48 4.19
CA LYS A 47 3.40 -10.97 5.31
C LYS A 47 4.73 -10.22 5.42
N LYS A 48 5.42 -10.04 4.31
CA LYS A 48 6.72 -9.35 4.24
C LYS A 48 6.66 -7.89 4.70
N TYR A 49 5.57 -7.19 4.38
CA TYR A 49 5.39 -5.76 4.69
C TYR A 49 4.54 -5.49 5.93
N GLY A 50 4.07 -6.55 6.61
CA GLY A 50 3.26 -6.41 7.82
C GLY A 50 1.95 -5.65 7.57
N ILE A 51 1.34 -5.80 6.38
CA ILE A 51 0.13 -5.07 5.99
C ILE A 51 -1.07 -5.56 6.82
N ARG A 52 -1.77 -4.60 7.44
CA ARG A 52 -2.99 -4.83 8.23
C ARG A 52 -3.99 -3.70 8.01
N LYS A 53 -5.25 -3.91 8.40
CA LYS A 53 -6.36 -2.99 8.14
C LYS A 53 -6.19 -1.63 8.79
N GLU A 54 -5.53 -1.59 9.94
CA GLU A 54 -5.30 -0.39 10.72
C GLU A 54 -4.27 0.54 10.07
N ALA A 55 -3.40 0.02 9.18
CA ALA A 55 -2.33 0.78 8.53
C ALA A 55 -2.81 1.77 7.44
N ILE A 56 -4.09 1.74 7.08
CA ILE A 56 -4.67 2.67 6.09
C ILE A 56 -4.92 4.04 6.68
N GLU A 57 -5.24 4.12 7.98
CA GLU A 57 -5.57 5.39 8.62
C GLU A 57 -4.37 6.35 8.61
N GLU A 58 -3.16 5.80 8.78
CA GLU A 58 -1.89 6.53 8.70
C GLU A 58 -1.63 7.14 7.31
N LEU A 59 -1.99 6.42 6.23
CA LEU A 59 -1.81 6.91 4.85
C LEU A 59 -2.80 8.02 4.49
N ARG A 60 -4.02 7.95 5.03
CA ARG A 60 -5.05 8.97 4.81
C ARG A 60 -4.66 10.29 5.48
N VAL A 61 -4.07 10.24 6.69
CA VAL A 61 -3.54 11.42 7.39
C VAL A 61 -2.43 12.09 6.58
N GLU A 62 -1.44 11.32 6.09
CA GLU A 62 -0.34 11.82 5.23
C GLU A 62 -0.86 12.53 3.96
N SER A 63 -1.92 11.98 3.34
CA SER A 63 -2.50 12.53 2.11
C SER A 63 -3.32 13.79 2.35
N GLN A 64 -3.84 14.00 3.57
CA GLN A 64 -4.55 15.22 3.94
C GLN A 64 -3.59 16.36 4.25
N GLU A 65 -2.42 16.08 4.84
CA GLU A 65 -1.37 17.08 5.11
C GLU A 65 -0.75 17.64 3.81
N LEU A 66 -0.46 16.78 2.82
CA LEU A 66 0.09 17.20 1.53
C LEU A 66 -0.81 18.14 0.71
N ARG A 67 -2.13 18.15 0.98
CA ARG A 67 -3.06 19.10 0.33
C ARG A 67 -2.99 20.51 0.91
N VAL A 68 -2.46 20.68 2.13
CA VAL A 68 -2.37 21.98 2.80
C VAL A 68 -1.15 22.77 2.33
N ASP A 69 -0.06 22.09 1.98
CA ASP A 69 1.21 22.73 1.61
C ASP A 69 1.29 23.21 0.15
N ASN A 70 0.36 22.82 -0.72
CA ASN A 70 0.31 23.27 -2.12
C ASN A 70 -0.45 24.60 -2.31
N ARG A 71 -0.45 25.47 -1.28
CA ARG A 71 -1.12 26.78 -1.25
C ARG A 71 -0.15 27.98 -1.12
N MET A 72 1.15 27.80 -1.39
CA MET A 72 2.11 28.90 -1.57
C MET A 72 2.50 29.07 -3.03
#